data_AF-A0A3T1AMW1-F1
#
_entry.id   AF-A0A3T1AMW1-F1
#
_cell.length_a   1.000
_cell.length_b   1.000
_cell.length_c   1.000
_cell.angle_alpha   90.00
_cell.angle_beta   90.00
_cell.angle_gamma   90.00
#
_symmetry.space_group_name_H-M   'P 1'
#
loop_
_entity.id
_entity.type
_entity.pdbx_description
1 polymer ?
#
loop_
_entity_poly.entity_id
_entity_poly.type
_entity_poly.pdbx_seq_one_letter_code
_entity_poly.pdbx_strand_id
1 'polypeptide(L)'
;MTTDDGWVPASPPNTWEWGTRALMLALGATCGLAVLFLVSDLAVWYHLRSGDEAVSPALIWIIDHVGSLSALGLFLIVAYLVGFLVWRHRTKEVLRGYVDEPDRVLSHWAVPVWNAAVGMSFLIGLYMDTSAADIDAMVRTVQIEALQNGLRLAGLTVLLIGVWEIRDRVRVGFRDSGKMRRIKRTEGRIPFS
;
A
#
# COMPACT_ATOMS: atom_id res chain seq x y z
N MET A 1 -45.94 4.76 22.12
CA MET A 1 -44.46 4.67 22.00
C MET A 1 -44.17 3.80 20.79
N THR A 2 -43.97 4.42 19.62
CA THR A 2 -43.59 3.72 18.40
C THR A 2 -42.09 3.44 18.46
N THR A 3 -41.74 2.18 18.63
CA THR A 3 -40.39 1.67 18.43
C THR A 3 -40.10 1.70 16.95
N ASP A 4 -39.58 2.83 16.44
CA ASP A 4 -39.03 2.91 15.10
C ASP A 4 -37.75 2.07 15.04
N ASP A 5 -37.93 0.78 14.75
CA ASP A 5 -36.88 -0.07 14.22
C ASP A 5 -36.44 0.53 12.88
N GLY A 6 -35.45 1.40 12.93
CA GLY A 6 -34.90 2.07 11.75
C GLY A 6 -34.21 1.06 10.84
N TRP A 7 -34.80 0.86 9.66
CA TRP A 7 -34.12 0.24 8.53
C TRP A 7 -33.27 1.30 7.82
N VAL A 8 -31.99 1.03 7.65
CA VAL A 8 -31.07 1.87 6.86
C VAL A 8 -30.50 1.06 5.70
N PRO A 9 -30.08 1.74 4.61
CA PRO A 9 -29.36 1.09 3.52
C PRO A 9 -28.16 0.29 4.04
N ALA A 10 -27.94 -0.89 3.47
CA ALA A 10 -26.80 -1.72 3.81
C ALA A 10 -25.51 -0.94 3.53
N SER A 11 -24.60 -0.97 4.51
CA SER A 11 -23.26 -0.40 4.40
C SER A 11 -22.22 -1.51 4.60
N PRO A 12 -21.01 -1.35 4.05
CA PRO A 12 -19.93 -2.27 4.33
C PRO A 12 -19.69 -2.39 5.84
N PRO A 13 -19.34 -3.57 6.37
CA PRO A 13 -19.09 -3.74 7.79
C PRO A 13 -17.90 -2.89 8.24
N ASN A 14 -17.96 -2.32 9.45
CA ASN A 14 -16.89 -1.48 9.99
C ASN A 14 -15.53 -2.19 10.02
N THR A 15 -15.52 -3.51 10.25
CA THR A 15 -14.31 -4.34 10.23
C THR A 15 -13.61 -4.33 8.86
N TRP A 16 -14.38 -4.28 7.77
CA TRP A 16 -13.84 -4.14 6.43
C TRP A 16 -13.27 -2.73 6.19
N GLU A 17 -13.93 -1.68 6.69
CA GLU A 17 -13.39 -0.32 6.60
C GLU A 17 -12.06 -0.18 7.34
N TRP A 18 -11.96 -0.72 8.55
CA TRP A 18 -10.71 -0.72 9.32
C TRP A 18 -9.61 -1.51 8.62
N GLY A 19 -9.93 -2.68 8.05
CA GLY A 19 -8.98 -3.46 7.26
C GLY A 19 -8.49 -2.70 6.02
N THR A 20 -9.38 -1.99 5.33
CA THR A 20 -9.02 -1.17 4.16
C THR A 20 -8.12 0.00 4.55
N ARG A 21 -8.41 0.69 5.67
CA ARG A 21 -7.56 1.77 6.19
C ARG A 21 -6.19 1.26 6.63
N ALA A 22 -6.13 0.11 7.29
CA ALA A 22 -4.87 -0.51 7.70
C ALA A 22 -4.01 -0.87 6.48
N LEU A 23 -4.61 -1.44 5.42
CA LEU A 23 -3.91 -1.71 4.17
C LEU A 23 -3.38 -0.43 3.51
N MET A 24 -4.21 0.61 3.44
CA MET A 24 -3.80 1.92 2.91
C MET A 24 -2.65 2.54 3.70
N LEU A 25 -2.67 2.41 5.03
CA LEU A 25 -1.59 2.89 5.89
C LEU A 25 -0.30 2.09 5.66
N ALA A 26 -0.39 0.77 5.52
CA ALA A 26 0.76 -0.07 5.19
C ALA A 26 1.36 0.29 3.82
N LEU A 27 0.51 0.51 2.80
CA LEU A 27 0.94 1.00 1.49
C LEU A 27 1.59 2.38 1.59
N GLY A 28 0.98 3.31 2.33
CA GLY A 28 1.52 4.65 2.55
C GLY A 28 2.88 4.64 3.26
N ALA A 29 3.03 3.81 4.31
CA ALA A 29 4.29 3.62 5.00
C ALA A 29 5.37 3.04 4.07
N THR A 30 5.00 2.07 3.23
CA THR A 30 5.89 1.49 2.22
C THR A 30 6.32 2.53 1.18
N CYS A 31 5.39 3.35 0.70
CA CYS A 31 5.69 4.47 -0.21
C CYS A 31 6.65 5.47 0.44
N GLY A 32 6.40 5.85 1.70
CA GLY A 32 7.27 6.78 2.43
C GLY A 32 8.70 6.25 2.55
N LEU A 33 8.86 4.97 2.85
CA LEU A 33 10.16 4.32 2.91
C LEU A 33 10.83 4.20 1.53
N ALA A 34 10.06 3.90 0.48
CA ALA A 34 10.58 3.85 -0.90
C ALA A 34 11.06 5.23 -1.37
N VAL A 35 10.34 6.31 -1.02
CA VAL A 35 10.78 7.69 -1.27
C VAL A 35 12.07 8.00 -0.51
N LEU A 36 12.16 7.60 0.76
CA LEU A 36 13.37 7.81 1.56
C LEU A 36 14.59 7.16 0.90
N PHE A 37 14.47 5.90 0.46
CA PHE A 37 15.55 5.22 -0.26
C PHE A 37 15.87 5.90 -1.58
N LEU A 38 14.87 6.22 -2.40
CA LEU A 38 15.08 6.89 -3.69
C LEU A 38 15.80 8.24 -3.53
N VAL A 39 15.42 9.05 -2.54
CA VAL A 39 16.08 10.33 -2.25
C VAL A 39 17.51 10.11 -1.78
N SER A 40 17.75 9.07 -0.99
CA SER A 40 19.10 8.70 -0.53
C SER A 40 19.98 8.27 -1.69
N ASP A 41 19.48 7.42 -2.58
CA ASP A 41 20.17 6.96 -3.78
C ASP A 41 20.53 8.18 -4.65
N LEU A 42 19.59 9.08 -4.90
CA LEU A 42 19.83 10.30 -5.68
C LEU A 42 20.85 11.25 -5.01
N ALA A 43 20.82 11.35 -3.68
CA ALA A 43 21.76 12.18 -2.93
C ALA A 43 23.18 11.59 -2.97
N VAL A 44 23.32 10.26 -2.81
CA VAL A 44 24.61 9.55 -2.96
C VAL A 44 25.13 9.70 -4.38
N TRP A 45 24.28 9.52 -5.39
CA TRP A 45 24.64 9.73 -6.80
C TRP A 45 25.15 11.15 -7.05
N TYR A 46 24.44 12.16 -6.52
CA TYR A 46 24.84 13.55 -6.66
C TYR A 46 26.20 13.81 -6.00
N HIS A 47 26.41 13.31 -4.79
CA HIS A 47 27.67 13.44 -4.05
C HIS A 47 28.85 12.77 -4.75
N LEU A 48 28.67 11.53 -5.23
CA LEU A 48 29.69 10.81 -6.02
C LEU A 48 30.07 11.56 -7.31
N ARG A 49 29.12 12.30 -7.89
CA ARG A 49 29.33 13.06 -9.13
C ARG A 49 29.91 14.46 -8.90
N SER A 50 29.54 15.13 -7.81
CA SER A 50 29.98 16.49 -7.51
C SER A 50 31.36 16.54 -6.86
N GLY A 51 31.79 15.46 -6.20
CA GLY A 51 33.05 15.41 -5.45
C GLY A 51 33.06 16.33 -4.22
N ASP A 52 31.90 16.79 -3.79
CA ASP A 52 31.74 17.73 -2.68
C ASP A 52 31.83 16.99 -1.35
N GLU A 53 32.69 17.39 -0.41
CA GLU A 53 32.99 16.60 0.81
C GLU A 53 31.86 16.61 1.86
N ALA A 54 30.89 17.53 1.73
CA ALA A 54 29.84 17.70 2.74
C ALA A 54 28.64 16.76 2.52
N VAL A 55 28.58 15.66 3.28
CA VAL A 55 27.41 14.78 3.35
C VAL A 55 26.37 15.33 4.33
N SER A 56 25.10 15.40 3.94
CA SER A 56 24.05 15.89 4.85
C SER A 56 23.88 14.97 6.07
N PRO A 57 23.62 15.50 7.28
CA PRO A 57 23.40 14.68 8.48
C PRO A 57 22.24 13.69 8.34
N ALA A 58 21.21 14.05 7.56
CA ALA A 58 20.09 13.17 7.27
C ALA A 58 20.53 11.93 6.46
N LEU A 59 21.43 12.12 5.49
CA LEU A 59 21.95 11.02 4.67
C LEU A 59 22.85 10.09 5.50
N ILE A 60 23.67 10.64 6.39
CA ILE A 60 24.50 9.85 7.31
C ILE A 60 23.62 8.96 8.19
N TRP A 61 22.55 9.53 8.79
CA TRP A 61 21.63 8.75 9.61
C TRP A 61 20.99 7.58 8.84
N ILE A 62 20.64 7.78 7.57
CA ILE A 62 20.07 6.74 6.71
C ILE A 62 21.11 5.63 6.44
N ILE A 63 22.34 6.01 6.11
CA ILE A 63 23.45 5.06 5.87
C ILE A 63 23.71 4.23 7.13
N ASP A 64 23.78 4.87 8.30
CA ASP A 64 24.00 4.21 9.59
C ASP A 64 22.89 3.20 9.94
N HIS A 65 21.67 3.44 9.47
CA HIS A 65 20.51 2.59 9.74
C HIS A 65 20.05 1.79 8.52
N VAL A 66 20.86 1.68 7.47
CA VAL A 66 20.44 1.06 6.20
C VAL A 66 19.94 -0.37 6.42
N GLY A 67 20.62 -1.17 7.24
CA GLY A 67 20.19 -2.53 7.55
C GLY A 67 18.83 -2.61 8.24
N SER A 68 18.58 -1.74 9.22
CA SER A 68 17.30 -1.65 9.93
C SER A 68 16.17 -1.16 9.02
N LEU A 69 16.46 -0.17 8.16
CA LEU A 69 15.51 0.36 7.19
C LEU A 69 15.19 -0.68 6.11
N SER A 70 16.18 -1.44 5.63
CA SER A 70 15.98 -2.53 4.67
C SER A 70 15.15 -3.67 5.27
N ALA A 71 15.40 -4.04 6.53
CA ALA A 71 14.59 -5.03 7.24
C ALA A 71 13.14 -4.55 7.43
N LEU A 72 12.94 -3.29 7.81
CA LEU A 72 11.62 -2.67 7.89
C LEU A 72 10.93 -2.65 6.51
N GLY A 73 11.67 -2.35 5.45
CA GLY A 73 11.16 -2.36 4.08
C GLY A 73 10.71 -3.75 3.64
N LEU A 74 11.50 -4.78 3.93
CA LEU A 74 11.10 -6.17 3.66
C LEU A 74 9.83 -6.55 4.43
N PHE A 75 9.76 -6.20 5.72
CA PHE A 75 8.58 -6.44 6.55
C PHE A 75 7.34 -5.74 5.98
N LEU A 76 7.45 -4.46 5.61
CA LEU A 76 6.38 -3.70 4.99
C LEU A 76 5.95 -4.30 3.65
N ILE A 77 6.91 -4.79 2.85
CA ILE A 77 6.62 -5.48 1.58
C ILE A 77 5.75 -6.70 1.81
N VAL A 78 6.16 -7.58 2.72
CA VAL A 78 5.37 -8.77 3.07
C VAL A 78 4.01 -8.38 3.63
N ALA A 79 3.97 -7.38 4.52
CA ALA A 79 2.74 -6.92 5.16
C ALA A 79 1.72 -6.39 4.15
N TYR A 80 2.12 -5.55 3.19
CA TYR A 80 1.17 -5.03 2.20
C TYR A 80 0.78 -6.10 1.16
N LEU A 81 1.67 -7.03 0.79
CA LEU A 81 1.37 -8.13 -0.13
C LEU A 81 0.32 -9.08 0.46
N VAL A 82 0.58 -9.59 1.67
CA VAL A 82 -0.35 -10.46 2.38
C VAL A 82 -1.63 -9.70 2.73
N GLY A 83 -1.49 -8.45 3.20
CA GLY A 83 -2.60 -7.56 3.51
C GLY A 83 -3.53 -7.36 2.31
N PHE A 84 -2.98 -7.12 1.12
CA PHE A 84 -3.76 -6.96 -0.11
C PHE A 84 -4.50 -8.25 -0.50
N LEU A 85 -3.84 -9.41 -0.45
CA LEU A 85 -4.47 -10.70 -0.76
C LEU A 85 -5.62 -11.02 0.21
N VAL A 86 -5.37 -10.88 1.51
CA VAL A 86 -6.38 -11.10 2.56
C VAL A 86 -7.53 -10.10 2.41
N TRP A 87 -7.22 -8.83 2.17
CA TRP A 87 -8.22 -7.79 1.95
C TRP A 87 -9.09 -8.10 0.73
N ARG A 88 -8.49 -8.52 -0.39
CA ARG A 88 -9.22 -8.87 -1.62
C ARG A 88 -10.14 -10.07 -1.40
N HIS A 89 -9.66 -11.10 -0.70
CA HIS A 89 -10.46 -12.27 -0.35
C HIS A 89 -11.66 -11.89 0.52
N ARG A 90 -11.42 -11.17 1.62
CA ARG A 90 -12.47 -10.69 2.53
C ARG A 90 -13.47 -9.77 1.84
N THR A 91 -13.00 -8.89 0.94
CA THR A 91 -13.90 -7.99 0.20
C THR A 91 -14.81 -8.79 -0.73
N LYS A 92 -14.30 -9.83 -1.38
CA LYS A 92 -15.11 -10.75 -2.20
C LYS A 92 -16.17 -11.45 -1.38
N GLU A 93 -15.81 -11.97 -0.20
CA GLU A 93 -16.76 -12.61 0.72
C GLU A 93 -17.86 -11.65 1.17
N VAL A 94 -17.48 -10.42 1.54
CA VAL A 94 -18.41 -9.36 1.93
C VAL A 94 -19.36 -9.01 0.78
N LEU A 95 -18.89 -8.97 -0.47
CA LEU A 95 -19.72 -8.62 -1.62
C LEU A 95 -20.67 -9.73 -2.09
N ARG A 96 -20.32 -11.02 -1.92
CA ARG A 96 -21.14 -12.17 -2.36
C ARG A 96 -22.58 -12.13 -1.83
N GLY A 97 -22.78 -11.55 -0.65
CA GLY A 97 -24.09 -11.41 -0.03
C GLY A 97 -24.91 -10.21 -0.53
N TYR A 98 -24.36 -9.32 -1.36
CA TYR A 98 -24.97 -8.02 -1.67
C TYR A 98 -24.96 -7.65 -3.15
N VAL A 99 -24.00 -8.16 -3.93
CA VAL A 99 -23.81 -7.81 -5.36
C VAL A 99 -23.73 -9.09 -6.18
N ASP A 100 -24.41 -9.11 -7.34
CA ASP A 100 -24.50 -10.29 -8.22
C ASP A 100 -23.15 -10.66 -8.86
N GLU A 101 -22.31 -9.67 -9.16
CA GLU A 101 -20.97 -9.85 -9.76
C GLU A 101 -19.83 -9.26 -8.89
N PRO A 102 -19.45 -9.89 -7.76
CA PRO A 102 -18.38 -9.40 -6.89
C PRO A 102 -17.03 -9.23 -7.60
N ASP A 103 -16.73 -10.12 -8.54
CA ASP A 103 -15.44 -10.13 -9.25
C ASP A 103 -15.27 -8.92 -10.17
N ARG A 104 -16.37 -8.41 -10.74
CA ARG A 104 -16.35 -7.22 -11.59
C ARG A 104 -16.08 -5.96 -10.79
N VAL A 105 -16.63 -5.86 -9.58
CA VAL A 105 -16.38 -4.75 -8.65
C VAL A 105 -14.90 -4.70 -8.23
N LEU A 106 -14.31 -5.87 -8.00
CA LEU A 106 -12.91 -6.03 -7.59
C LEU A 106 -11.91 -5.99 -8.75
N SER A 107 -12.38 -6.01 -10.00
CA SER A 107 -11.52 -5.93 -11.18
C SER A 107 -11.08 -4.49 -11.39
N HIS A 108 -9.79 -4.24 -11.25
CA HIS A 108 -9.19 -2.94 -11.51
C HIS A 108 -7.86 -3.13 -12.24
N TRP A 109 -7.65 -2.37 -13.31
CA TRP A 109 -6.42 -2.41 -14.13
C TRP A 109 -5.15 -2.06 -13.33
N ALA A 110 -5.30 -1.36 -12.21
CA ALA A 110 -4.21 -1.04 -11.29
C ALA A 110 -3.52 -2.30 -10.74
N VAL A 111 -4.25 -3.40 -10.54
CA VAL A 111 -3.68 -4.64 -9.96
C VAL A 111 -2.66 -5.28 -10.90
N PRO A 112 -2.95 -5.56 -12.19
CA PRO A 112 -1.94 -6.08 -13.10
C PRO A 112 -0.80 -5.08 -13.35
N VAL A 113 -1.06 -3.76 -13.38
CA VAL A 113 0.01 -2.75 -13.53
C VAL A 113 0.94 -2.75 -12.32
N TRP A 114 0.40 -2.81 -11.11
CA TRP A 114 1.19 -2.94 -9.89
C TRP A 114 2.02 -4.24 -9.88
N ASN A 115 1.41 -5.37 -10.23
CA ASN A 115 2.13 -6.66 -10.35
C ASN A 115 3.29 -6.57 -11.36
N ALA A 116 3.05 -5.94 -12.52
CA ALA A 116 4.09 -5.77 -13.54
C ALA A 116 5.22 -4.86 -13.03
N ALA A 117 4.90 -3.76 -12.36
CA ALA A 117 5.90 -2.84 -11.80
C ALA A 117 6.75 -3.51 -10.71
N VAL A 118 6.13 -4.24 -9.77
CA VAL A 118 6.85 -4.99 -8.73
C VAL A 118 7.69 -6.10 -9.35
N GLY A 119 7.10 -6.90 -10.25
CA GLY A 119 7.81 -7.99 -10.92
C GLY A 119 9.02 -7.49 -11.71
N MET A 120 8.86 -6.41 -12.47
CA MET A 120 9.95 -5.80 -13.23
C MET A 120 11.04 -5.23 -12.31
N SER A 121 10.69 -4.65 -11.16
CA SER A 121 11.67 -4.21 -10.18
C SER A 121 12.51 -5.38 -9.64
N PHE A 122 11.90 -6.54 -9.37
CA PHE A 122 12.64 -7.74 -8.98
C PHE A 122 13.54 -8.27 -10.11
N LEU A 123 13.06 -8.27 -11.35
CA LEU A 123 13.87 -8.69 -12.50
C LEU A 123 15.10 -7.80 -12.66
N ILE A 124 14.96 -6.48 -12.53
CA ILE A 124 16.09 -5.55 -12.60
C ILE A 124 17.14 -5.92 -11.54
N GLY A 125 16.73 -6.23 -10.30
CA GLY A 125 17.67 -6.62 -9.24
C GLY A 125 18.32 -7.98 -9.42
N LEU A 126 17.65 -8.93 -10.09
CA LEU A 126 18.22 -10.25 -10.37
C LEU A 126 19.18 -10.27 -11.56
N TYR A 127 18.92 -9.45 -12.58
CA TYR A 127 19.66 -9.47 -13.84
C TYR A 127 20.75 -8.41 -13.94
N MET A 128 20.73 -7.38 -13.10
CA MET A 128 21.76 -6.35 -13.06
C MET A 128 22.76 -6.67 -11.95
N ASP A 129 24.01 -6.93 -12.33
CA ASP A 129 25.12 -7.09 -11.38
C ASP A 129 25.35 -5.75 -10.63
N THR A 130 25.14 -5.78 -9.33
CA THR A 130 25.32 -4.63 -8.42
C THR A 130 26.64 -4.69 -7.65
N SER A 131 27.61 -5.48 -8.11
CA SER A 131 28.94 -5.47 -7.50
C SER A 131 29.69 -4.18 -7.82
N ALA A 132 29.93 -3.37 -6.79
CA ALA A 132 30.69 -2.13 -6.91
C ALA A 132 32.19 -2.38 -6.63
N ALA A 133 32.99 -2.47 -7.70
CA ALA A 133 34.45 -2.59 -7.60
C ALA A 133 35.19 -1.25 -7.74
N ASP A 134 34.56 -0.25 -8.38
CA ASP A 134 35.08 1.09 -8.62
C ASP A 134 33.96 2.16 -8.54
N ILE A 135 34.33 3.44 -8.60
CA ILE A 135 33.38 4.57 -8.47
C ILE A 135 32.32 4.54 -9.58
N ASP A 136 32.70 4.17 -10.81
CA ASP A 136 31.76 4.07 -11.93
C ASP A 136 30.74 2.94 -11.70
N ALA A 137 31.16 1.80 -11.15
CA ALA A 137 30.25 0.72 -10.73
C ALA A 137 29.36 1.14 -9.55
N MET A 138 29.86 1.95 -8.60
CA MET A 138 29.03 2.52 -7.53
C MET A 138 27.93 3.43 -8.10
N VAL A 139 28.29 4.35 -9.01
CA VAL A 139 27.33 5.24 -9.67
C VAL A 139 26.27 4.45 -10.42
N ARG A 140 26.67 3.40 -11.15
CA ARG A 140 25.75 2.52 -11.87
C ARG A 140 24.83 1.76 -10.93
N THR A 141 25.36 1.24 -9.82
CA THR A 141 24.59 0.51 -8.80
C THR A 141 23.49 1.41 -8.22
N VAL A 142 23.86 2.63 -7.82
CA VAL A 142 22.92 3.61 -7.29
C VAL A 142 21.84 4.00 -8.31
N GLN A 143 22.19 4.12 -9.59
CA GLN A 143 21.19 4.36 -10.65
C GLN A 143 20.21 3.19 -10.82
N ILE A 144 20.70 1.96 -10.74
CA ILE A 144 19.87 0.76 -10.81
C ILE A 144 18.92 0.69 -9.60
N GLU A 145 19.43 0.95 -8.40
CA GLU A 145 18.65 0.97 -7.16
C GLU A 145 17.58 2.07 -7.20
N ALA A 146 17.95 3.28 -7.62
CA ALA A 146 17.00 4.38 -7.83
C ALA A 146 15.92 4.02 -8.84
N LEU A 147 16.28 3.37 -9.96
CA LEU A 147 15.30 2.90 -10.95
C LEU A 147 14.35 1.84 -10.37
N GLN A 148 14.87 0.88 -9.60
CA GLN A 148 14.06 -0.13 -8.93
C GLN A 148 13.09 0.50 -7.93
N ASN A 149 13.58 1.42 -7.10
CA ASN A 149 12.78 2.13 -6.11
C ASN A 149 11.72 3.02 -6.77
N GLY A 150 12.07 3.71 -7.87
CA GLY A 150 11.14 4.49 -8.67
C GLY A 150 10.02 3.64 -9.27
N LEU A 151 10.36 2.48 -9.82
CA LEU A 151 9.36 1.56 -10.39
C LEU A 151 8.45 0.95 -9.32
N ARG A 152 9.01 0.58 -8.15
CA ARG A 152 8.21 0.15 -6.99
C ARG A 152 7.27 1.24 -6.53
N LEU A 153 7.76 2.48 -6.40
CA LEU A 153 6.95 3.61 -5.97
C LEU A 153 5.80 3.90 -6.94
N ALA A 154 6.07 3.85 -8.25
CA ALA A 154 5.04 3.97 -9.27
C ALA A 154 3.98 2.85 -9.15
N GLY A 155 4.42 1.60 -8.99
CA GLY A 155 3.54 0.46 -8.77
C GLY A 155 2.67 0.61 -7.52
N LEU A 156 3.27 0.99 -6.39
CA LEU A 156 2.57 1.20 -5.12
C LEU A 156 1.56 2.34 -5.19
N THR A 157 1.89 3.41 -5.90
CA THR A 157 0.98 4.56 -6.12
C THR A 157 -0.23 4.12 -6.94
N VAL A 158 -0.01 3.38 -8.02
CA VAL A 158 -1.08 2.81 -8.84
C VAL A 158 -1.95 1.86 -8.01
N LEU A 159 -1.35 1.01 -7.16
CA LEU A 159 -2.09 0.14 -6.26
C LEU A 159 -2.94 0.92 -5.25
N LEU A 160 -2.40 1.97 -4.65
CA LEU A 160 -3.13 2.83 -3.70
C LEU A 160 -4.38 3.44 -4.36
N ILE A 161 -4.23 3.96 -5.58
CA ILE A 161 -5.35 4.48 -6.38
C ILE A 161 -6.36 3.36 -6.66
N GLY A 162 -5.88 2.18 -7.07
CA GLY A 162 -6.75 1.03 -7.31
C GLY A 162 -7.55 0.58 -6.09
N VAL A 163 -6.92 0.52 -4.92
CA VAL A 163 -7.58 0.16 -3.65
C VAL A 163 -8.61 1.23 -3.27
N TRP A 164 -8.29 2.51 -3.47
CA TRP A 164 -9.23 3.62 -3.23
C TRP A 164 -10.47 3.51 -4.13
N GLU A 165 -10.27 3.34 -5.43
CA GLU A 165 -11.35 3.19 -6.41
C GLU A 165 -12.22 1.96 -6.12
N ILE A 166 -11.60 0.81 -5.81
CA ILE A 166 -12.36 -0.40 -5.44
C ILE A 166 -13.16 -0.15 -4.16
N ARG A 167 -12.60 0.52 -3.15
CA ARG A 167 -13.31 0.87 -1.92
C ARG A 167 -14.56 1.69 -2.20
N ASP A 168 -14.47 2.68 -3.09
CA ASP A 168 -15.62 3.50 -3.45
C ASP A 168 -16.65 2.72 -4.27
N ARG A 169 -16.22 1.86 -5.20
CA ARG A 169 -17.12 0.93 -5.93
C ARG A 169 -17.84 -0.03 -4.99
N VAL A 170 -17.17 -0.55 -3.97
CA VAL A 170 -17.79 -1.40 -2.94
C VAL A 170 -18.89 -0.63 -2.21
N ARG A 171 -18.61 0.60 -1.77
CA ARG A 171 -19.61 1.44 -1.08
C ARG A 171 -20.81 1.75 -1.96
N VAL A 172 -20.59 2.04 -3.24
CA VAL A 172 -21.67 2.24 -4.23
C VAL A 172 -22.45 0.93 -4.42
N GLY A 173 -21.79 -0.21 -4.59
CA GLY A 173 -22.46 -1.50 -4.74
C GLY A 173 -23.33 -1.89 -3.55
N PHE A 174 -22.91 -1.56 -2.32
CA PHE A 174 -23.73 -1.73 -1.12
C PHE A 174 -24.98 -0.85 -1.12
N ARG A 175 -24.83 0.43 -1.47
CA ARG A 175 -25.95 1.37 -1.58
C ARG A 175 -26.95 0.94 -2.65
N ASP A 176 -26.45 0.50 -3.80
CA ASP A 176 -27.27 0.18 -4.96
C ASP A 176 -27.90 -1.23 -4.86
N SER A 177 -27.44 -2.07 -3.91
CA SER A 177 -28.01 -3.41 -3.66
C SER A 177 -29.47 -3.40 -3.17
N GLY A 178 -29.98 -2.25 -2.71
CA GLY A 178 -31.34 -2.12 -2.14
C GLY A 178 -31.56 -2.90 -0.84
N LYS A 179 -30.53 -3.59 -0.32
CA LYS A 179 -30.63 -4.35 0.93
C LYS A 179 -30.66 -3.40 2.12
N MET A 180 -31.54 -3.67 3.08
CA MET A 180 -31.66 -2.89 4.30
C MET A 180 -31.04 -3.64 5.47
N ARG A 181 -30.40 -2.91 6.38
CA ARG A 181 -29.87 -3.42 7.64
C ARG A 181 -30.71 -2.87 8.79
N ARG A 182 -31.16 -3.74 9.69
CA ARG A 182 -31.85 -3.33 10.92
C ARG A 182 -30.85 -2.78 11.93
N ILE A 183 -31.07 -1.56 12.43
CA ILE A 183 -30.34 -1.05 13.59
C ILE A 183 -31.07 -1.53 14.84
N LYS A 184 -30.47 -2.46 15.60
CA LYS A 184 -30.88 -2.63 17.01
C LYS A 184 -30.33 -1.44 17.79
N ARG A 185 -31.20 -0.56 18.27
CA ARG A 185 -30.80 0.47 19.23
C ARG A 185 -30.37 -0.27 20.50
N THR A 186 -29.07 -0.29 20.78
CA THR A 186 -28.56 -0.76 22.06
C THR A 186 -29.08 0.21 23.09
N GLU A 187 -30.15 -0.16 23.80
CA GLU A 187 -30.63 0.63 24.93
C GLU A 187 -29.47 0.81 25.90
N GLY A 188 -29.07 2.07 26.10
CA GLY A 188 -28.04 2.42 27.05
C GLY A 188 -28.48 2.01 28.46
N ARG A 189 -27.90 0.94 28.98
CA ARG A 189 -27.56 0.90 30.41
C ARG A 189 -26.16 1.46 30.55
N ILE A 190 -26.09 2.74 30.87
CA ILE A 190 -24.95 3.31 31.58
C ILE A 190 -25.10 2.76 33.00
N PRO A 191 -24.24 1.87 33.51
CA PRO A 191 -24.24 1.56 34.92
C PRO A 191 -23.72 2.80 35.66
N PHE A 192 -24.63 3.60 36.19
CA PHE A 192 -24.30 4.44 37.32
C PHE A 192 -24.18 3.51 38.53
N SER A 193 -22.95 3.27 38.97
CA SER A 193 -22.60 2.83 40.32
C SER A 193 -21.27 3.45 40.70
#